data_AF-A0A6M2DCH9-F1
#
_entry.id   AF-A0A6M2DCH9-F1
#
_cell.length_a   1.000
_cell.length_b   1.000
_cell.length_c   1.000
_cell.angle_alpha   90.00
_cell.angle_beta   90.00
_cell.angle_gamma   90.00
#
_symmetry.space_group_name_H-M   'P 1'
#
loop_
_entity.id
_entity.type
_entity.pdbx_description
1 polymer ?
#
loop_
_entity_poly.entity_id
_entity_poly.type
_entity_poly.pdbx_seq_one_letter_code
_entity_poly.pdbx_strand_id
1 'polypeptide(L)' 'MQAKVGMSVAVAFVVALATVSADGADEFVVCPLVDDKGVNATVLPNVYNCSTFYLCSQGVPELIECPSA' A
#
# COMPACT_ATOMS: atom_id res chain seq x y z
N MET A 1 40.81 3.19 21.04
CA MET A 1 39.87 2.08 21.25
C MET A 1 38.41 2.48 20.96
N GLN A 2 37.97 3.69 21.36
CA GLN A 2 36.57 4.16 21.24
C GLN A 2 36.07 4.44 19.81
N ALA A 3 36.93 4.92 18.91
CA ALA A 3 36.52 5.34 17.55
C ALA A 3 36.07 4.15 16.66
N LYS A 4 36.68 2.97 16.84
CA LYS A 4 36.39 1.79 16.03
C LYS A 4 35.06 1.15 16.40
N VAL A 5 34.71 1.16 17.70
CA VAL A 5 33.43 0.68 18.22
C VAL A 5 32.28 1.60 17.79
N GLY A 6 32.46 2.92 17.91
CA GLY A 6 31.45 3.89 17.48
C GLY A 6 31.14 3.84 15.98
N MET A 7 32.17 3.68 15.14
CA MET A 7 32.01 3.53 13.69
C MET A 7 31.28 2.22 13.33
N SER A 8 31.63 1.10 13.96
CA SER A 8 30.98 -0.19 13.72
C SER A 8 29.51 -0.20 14.16
N VAL A 9 29.18 0.45 15.28
CA VAL A 9 27.79 0.57 15.77
C VAL A 9 26.97 1.46 14.84
N ALA A 10 27.53 2.59 14.40
CA ALA A 10 26.85 3.47 13.43
C ALA A 10 26.58 2.75 12.12
N VAL A 11 27.56 2.01 11.57
CA VAL A 11 27.40 1.24 10.33
C VAL A 11 26.33 0.16 10.49
N ALA A 12 26.31 -0.58 11.60
CA ALA A 12 25.29 -1.59 11.85
C ALA A 12 23.87 -1.00 11.93
N PHE A 13 23.72 0.18 12.53
CA PHE A 13 22.43 0.85 12.65
C PHE A 13 21.93 1.36 11.29
N VAL A 14 22.82 1.93 10.47
CA VAL A 14 22.50 2.39 9.11
C VAL A 14 22.11 1.21 8.21
N VAL A 15 22.81 0.08 8.32
CA VAL A 15 22.47 -1.15 7.57
C VAL A 15 21.11 -1.70 8.00
N ALA A 16 20.79 -1.71 9.30
CA ALA A 16 19.50 -2.17 9.80
C ALA A 16 18.33 -1.29 9.33
N LEU A 17 18.53 0.03 9.26
CA LEU A 17 17.53 0.96 8.72
C LEU A 17 17.38 0.84 7.20
N ALA A 18 18.45 0.53 6.47
CA ALA A 18 18.39 0.36 5.02
C ALA A 18 17.67 -0.92 4.58
N THR A 19 17.49 -1.90 5.47
CA THR A 19 16.71 -3.12 5.22
C THR A 19 15.24 -3.00 5.60
N VAL A 20 14.75 -1.81 6.02
CA VAL A 20 13.31 -1.56 5.99
C VAL A 20 12.93 -1.53 4.52
N SER A 21 12.48 -2.67 4.01
CA SER A 21 11.81 -2.70 2.73
C SER A 21 10.68 -1.69 2.86
N ALA A 22 10.69 -0.67 2.00
CA ALA A 22 9.46 0.01 1.65
C ALA A 22 8.64 -1.03 0.86
N ASP A 23 8.12 -2.03 1.56
CA ASP A 23 6.80 -2.54 1.26
C ASP A 23 5.92 -1.30 1.44
N GLY A 24 5.83 -0.52 0.35
CA GLY A 24 4.72 0.40 0.20
C GLY A 24 3.52 -0.49 0.43
N ALA A 25 2.91 -0.33 1.59
CA ALA A 25 1.68 -1.00 1.93
C ALA A 25 0.59 -0.40 1.06
N ASP A 26 0.69 -0.45 -0.27
CA ASP A 26 -0.51 -0.82 -0.99
C ASP A 26 -0.86 -2.22 -0.47
N GLU A 27 -1.55 -2.20 0.66
CA GLU A 27 -2.29 -3.28 1.26
C GLU A 27 -3.16 -3.77 0.11
N PHE A 28 -2.66 -4.81 -0.56
CA PHE A 28 -3.11 -5.27 -1.86
C PHE A 28 -4.62 -5.06 -2.00
N VAL A 29 -5.02 -4.09 -2.81
CA VAL A 29 -6.44 -3.90 -3.10
C VAL A 29 -6.87 -5.08 -3.98
N VAL A 30 -7.28 -6.16 -3.33
CA VAL A 30 -7.64 -7.41 -4.01
C VAL A 30 -9.09 -7.34 -4.46
N CYS A 31 -9.28 -7.22 -5.76
CA CYS A 31 -10.59 -7.38 -6.39
C CYS A 31 -10.92 -8.85 -6.66
N PRO A 32 -12.21 -9.25 -6.58
CA PRO A 32 -12.64 -10.55 -7.06
C PRO A 32 -12.40 -10.65 -8.57
N LEU A 33 -11.91 -11.81 -9.03
CA LEU A 33 -11.59 -12.04 -10.45
C LEU A 33 -12.82 -11.96 -11.37
N VAL A 34 -14.00 -12.27 -10.84
CA VAL A 34 -15.27 -12.25 -11.56
C VAL A 34 -16.25 -11.42 -10.76
N ASP A 35 -16.83 -10.42 -11.41
CA ASP A 35 -17.93 -9.66 -10.82
C ASP A 35 -19.19 -10.51 -10.78
N ASP A 36 -19.90 -10.44 -9.66
CA ASP A 36 -21.18 -11.10 -9.48
C ASP A 36 -22.20 -10.54 -10.49
N LYS A 37 -22.79 -11.41 -11.32
CA LYS A 37 -23.74 -10.98 -12.34
C LYS A 37 -25.07 -10.60 -11.71
N GLY A 38 -25.53 -9.38 -11.97
CA GLY A 38 -26.84 -8.88 -11.55
C GLY A 38 -26.86 -8.23 -10.16
N VAL A 39 -25.71 -7.95 -9.57
CA VAL A 39 -25.56 -7.15 -8.35
C VAL A 39 -24.71 -5.91 -8.62
N ASN A 40 -24.65 -5.00 -7.65
CA ASN A 40 -23.76 -3.83 -7.73
C ASN A 40 -22.29 -4.26 -7.71
N ALA A 41 -21.45 -3.50 -8.42
CA ALA A 41 -20.01 -3.70 -8.44
C ALA A 41 -19.38 -3.59 -7.04
N THR A 42 -18.30 -4.33 -6.81
CA THR A 42 -17.58 -4.30 -5.53
C THR A 42 -16.81 -2.99 -5.39
N VAL A 43 -16.95 -2.33 -4.23
CA VAL A 43 -16.28 -1.07 -3.89
C VAL A 43 -15.37 -1.27 -2.69
N LEU A 44 -14.09 -0.87 -2.79
CA LEU A 44 -13.12 -0.93 -1.71
C LEU A 44 -12.65 0.48 -1.32
N PRO A 45 -12.41 0.74 -0.02
CA PRO A 45 -11.93 2.04 0.44
C PRO A 45 -10.47 2.25 0.03
N ASN A 46 -10.11 3.50 -0.30
CA ASN A 46 -8.71 3.90 -0.36
C ASN A 46 -8.26 4.38 1.04
N VAL A 47 -7.37 3.64 1.69
CA VAL A 47 -6.85 3.96 3.04
C VAL A 47 -5.93 5.18 3.06
N TYR A 48 -5.44 5.60 1.90
CA TYR A 48 -4.52 6.74 1.75
C TYR A 48 -5.21 8.06 1.40
N ASN A 49 -6.39 7.98 0.77
CA ASN A 49 -7.11 9.17 0.32
C ASN A 49 -8.62 8.96 0.36
N CYS A 50 -9.28 9.57 1.35
CA CYS A 50 -10.73 9.51 1.56
C CYS A 50 -11.56 10.13 0.42
N SER A 51 -10.94 10.94 -0.46
CA SER A 51 -11.58 11.51 -1.65
C SER A 51 -11.53 10.56 -2.85
N THR A 52 -11.03 9.34 -2.67
CA THR A 52 -10.98 8.32 -3.71
C THR A 52 -11.40 6.95 -3.17
N PHE A 53 -11.83 6.06 -4.05
CA PHE A 53 -12.15 4.67 -3.75
C PHE A 53 -11.77 3.78 -4.94
N TYR A 54 -11.76 2.46 -4.74
CA TYR A 54 -11.54 1.50 -5.81
C TYR A 54 -12.85 0.83 -6.23
N LEU A 55 -13.15 0.86 -7.52
CA LEU A 55 -14.23 0.10 -8.13
C LEU A 55 -13.63 -1.15 -8.79
N CYS A 56 -14.08 -2.33 -8.41
CA CYS A 56 -13.59 -3.55 -9.04
C CYS A 56 -14.23 -3.78 -10.39
N SER A 57 -13.40 -4.19 -11.35
CA SER A 57 -13.83 -4.73 -12.63
C SER A 57 -12.98 -5.95 -12.99
N GLN A 58 -13.57 -7.14 -12.90
CA GLN A 58 -12.98 -8.40 -13.38
C GLN A 58 -11.56 -8.65 -12.82
N GLY A 59 -11.38 -8.44 -11.52
CA GLY A 59 -10.11 -8.58 -10.82
C GLY A 59 -9.22 -7.35 -10.82
N VAL A 60 -9.62 -6.26 -11.49
CA VAL A 60 -8.85 -5.01 -11.57
C VAL A 60 -9.46 -3.96 -10.65
N PRO A 61 -8.70 -3.40 -9.69
CA PRO A 61 -9.14 -2.24 -8.91
C PRO A 61 -8.94 -0.95 -9.72
N GLU A 62 -10.03 -0.28 -10.07
CA GLU A 62 -9.99 1.04 -10.73
C GLU A 62 -10.15 2.16 -9.71
N LEU A 63 -9.20 3.10 -9.66
CA LEU A 63 -9.26 4.25 -8.74
C LEU A 63 -10.24 5.31 -9.26
N ILE A 64 -11.24 5.64 -8.45
CA ILE A 64 -12.30 6.60 -8.75
C ILE A 64 -12.27 7.75 -7.74
N GLU A 65 -12.44 8.98 -8.22
CA GLU A 65 -12.64 10.16 -7.36
C GLU A 65 -14.09 10.22 -6.86
N CYS A 66 -14.25 10.52 -5.57
CA CYS A 66 -15.54 10.79 -4.98
C CYS A 66 -16.16 12.04 -5.64
N PRO A 67 -17.47 12.03 -5.96
CA PRO A 67 -18.13 13.20 -6.52
C PRO A 67 -18.07 14.38 -5.53
N SER A 68 -17.77 15.57 -6.05
CA SER A 68 -17.92 16.82 -5.30
C SER A 68 -19.40 17.06 -5.04
N ALA A 69 -19.84 16.80 -3.80
CA ALA A 69 -21.20 17.02 -3.34
C ALA A 69 -21.68 18.47 -3.55
#